data_AF-U4KT76-F1
#
_entry.id   AF-U4KT76-F1
#
_cell.length_a   1.000
_cell.length_b   1.000
_cell.length_c   1.000
_cell.angle_alpha   90.00
_cell.angle_beta   90.00
_cell.angle_gamma   90.00
#
_symmetry.space_group_name_H-M   'P 1'
#
loop_
_entity.id
_entity.type
_entity.pdbx_description
1 polymer ?
#
loop_
_entity_poly.entity_id
_entity_poly.type
_entity_poly.pdbx_seq_one_letter_code
_entity_poly.pdbx_strand_id
1 'polypeptide(L)'
;MNIFGLVMEQMNQNKKKGDKIDWSPFVWGTVAGLAPWIVILMYMFGTGNFDMVPWFVWAIVGTYFVAFNTFPVNMILQYKKIGKWSNYLYGERTYIVLSLVAKTILAWLVLFGAMQP
;
A
#
# COMPACT_ATOMS: atom_id res chain seq x y z
N MET A 1 -4.84 4.53 7.54
CA MET A 1 -4.42 4.80 6.15
C MET A 1 -5.60 4.85 5.16
N ASN A 2 -6.36 3.77 4.96
CA ASN A 2 -7.36 3.70 3.87
C ASN A 2 -8.47 4.76 3.96
N ILE A 3 -8.93 5.10 5.17
CA ILE A 3 -9.93 6.16 5.38
C ILE A 3 -9.42 7.51 4.89
N PHE A 4 -8.12 7.80 5.08
CA PHE A 4 -7.53 9.02 4.52
C PHE A 4 -7.51 9.04 2.98
N GLY A 5 -7.48 7.85 2.36
CA GLY A 5 -7.70 7.69 0.93
C GLY A 5 -9.11 8.14 0.51
N LEU A 6 -10.13 7.68 1.23
CA LEU A 6 -11.51 8.14 1.01
C LEU A 6 -11.67 9.65 1.25
N VAL A 7 -11.05 10.18 2.31
CA VAL A 7 -11.09 11.61 2.64
C VAL A 7 -10.40 12.44 1.54
N MET A 8 -9.29 11.95 0.98
CA MET A 8 -8.63 12.59 -0.17
C MET A 8 -9.58 12.70 -1.38
N GLU A 9 -10.40 11.68 -1.63
CA GLU A 9 -11.42 11.69 -2.68
C GLU A 9 -12.52 12.69 -2.36
N GLN A 10 -13.14 12.61 -1.19
CA GLN A 10 -14.22 13.49 -0.78
C GLN A 10 -13.80 14.98 -0.75
N MET A 11 -12.64 15.30 -0.17
CA MET A 11 -12.16 16.69 -0.05
C MET A 11 -11.77 17.31 -1.40
N ASN A 12 -11.48 16.50 -2.41
CA ASN A 12 -11.06 16.97 -3.74
C ASN A 12 -12.12 16.69 -4.84
N GLN A 13 -13.30 16.17 -4.51
CA GLN A 13 -14.39 15.88 -5.47
C GLN A 13 -14.89 17.12 -6.23
N ASN A 14 -15.01 18.26 -5.54
CA ASN A 14 -15.58 19.48 -6.12
C ASN A 14 -14.54 20.44 -6.73
N LYS A 15 -13.27 20.02 -6.81
CA LYS A 15 -12.20 20.86 -7.33
C LYS A 15 -12.20 20.82 -8.86
N LYS A 16 -12.28 22.00 -9.49
CA LYS A 16 -12.25 22.16 -10.94
C LYS A 16 -10.83 21.87 -11.46
N LYS A 17 -10.75 21.56 -12.75
CA LYS A 17 -9.48 21.31 -13.44
C LYS A 17 -8.61 22.58 -13.37
N GLY A 18 -7.57 22.58 -12.53
CA GLY A 18 -6.68 23.72 -12.28
C GLY A 18 -6.64 24.16 -10.81
N ASP A 19 -7.58 23.73 -9.98
CA ASP A 19 -7.57 24.01 -8.55
C ASP A 19 -6.44 23.25 -7.85
N LYS A 20 -5.85 23.87 -6.81
CA LYS A 20 -4.82 23.22 -5.99
C LYS A 20 -5.42 22.01 -5.28
N ILE A 21 -4.88 20.83 -5.57
CA ILE A 21 -5.21 19.60 -4.86
C ILE A 21 -4.72 19.73 -3.42
N ASP A 22 -5.60 19.39 -2.47
CA ASP A 22 -5.21 19.33 -1.07
C ASP A 22 -4.67 17.92 -0.79
N TRP A 23 -3.38 17.85 -0.51
CA TRP A 23 -2.65 16.61 -0.22
C TRP A 23 -2.58 16.28 1.26
N SER A 24 -3.17 17.10 2.14
CA SER A 24 -3.16 16.85 3.58
C SER A 24 -3.70 15.46 3.95
N PRO A 25 -4.80 14.94 3.37
CA PRO A 25 -5.27 13.60 3.71
C PRO A 25 -4.25 12.53 3.29
N PHE A 26 -3.61 12.70 2.14
CA PHE A 26 -2.59 11.77 1.66
C PHE A 26 -1.38 11.70 2.60
N VAL A 27 -0.92 12.83 3.13
CA VAL A 27 0.21 12.87 4.09
C VAL A 27 -0.16 12.14 5.38
N TRP A 28 -1.33 12.43 5.97
CA TRP A 28 -1.80 11.72 7.17
C TRP A 28 -2.02 10.23 6.93
N GLY A 29 -2.54 9.89 5.75
CA GLY A 29 -2.65 8.51 5.28
C GLY A 29 -1.32 7.79 5.27
N THR A 30 -0.27 8.44 4.75
CA THR A 30 1.09 7.90 4.65
C THR A 30 1.69 7.66 6.03
N VAL A 31 1.60 8.64 6.95
CA VAL A 31 2.09 8.48 8.34
C VAL A 31 1.39 7.30 9.03
N ALA A 32 0.06 7.25 8.94
CA ALA A 32 -0.73 6.16 9.49
C ALA A 32 -0.45 4.80 8.80
N GLY A 33 -0.01 4.82 7.54
CA GLY A 33 0.34 3.63 6.78
C GLY A 33 1.72 3.09 7.11
N LEU A 34 2.68 3.96 7.43
CA LEU A 34 4.05 3.58 7.79
C LEU A 34 4.18 3.09 9.24
N ALA A 35 3.31 3.54 10.15
CA ALA A 35 3.39 3.16 11.56
C ALA A 35 3.38 1.63 11.80
N PRO A 36 2.49 0.82 11.19
CA PRO A 36 2.55 -0.64 11.30
C PRO A 36 3.86 -1.25 10.80
N TRP A 37 4.44 -0.70 9.72
CA TRP A 37 5.71 -1.18 9.18
C TRP A 37 6.86 -0.94 10.14
N ILE A 38 6.91 0.24 10.78
CA ILE A 38 7.90 0.54 11.82
C ILE A 38 7.79 -0.48 12.95
N VAL A 39 6.58 -0.79 13.40
CA VAL A 39 6.34 -1.80 14.45
C VAL A 39 6.82 -3.18 14.02
N ILE A 40 6.47 -3.65 12.80
CA ILE A 40 6.93 -4.95 12.28
C ILE A 40 8.45 -5.01 12.26
N LEU A 41 9.12 -3.98 11.74
CA LEU A 41 10.58 -3.95 11.65
C LEU A 41 11.21 -3.91 13.06
N MET A 42 10.64 -3.18 14.02
CA MET A 42 11.12 -3.22 15.41
C MET A 42 11.02 -4.62 16.02
N TYR A 43 9.93 -5.37 15.77
CA TYR A 43 9.82 -6.74 16.25
C TYR A 43 10.83 -7.67 15.55
N MET A 44 11.04 -7.53 14.24
CA MET A 44 11.97 -8.38 13.49
C MET A 44 13.43 -8.11 13.84
N PHE A 45 13.82 -6.85 14.03
CA PHE A 45 15.20 -6.48 14.38
C PHE A 45 15.47 -6.51 15.88
N GLY A 46 14.43 -6.41 16.71
CA GLY A 46 14.54 -6.46 18.16
C GLY A 46 14.83 -7.84 18.73
N THR A 47 14.67 -8.93 17.95
CA THR A 47 14.98 -10.29 18.42
C THR A 47 16.48 -10.52 18.63
N GLY A 48 17.34 -9.78 17.92
CA GLY A 48 18.80 -9.93 17.94
C GLY A 48 19.33 -11.25 17.35
N ASN A 49 18.45 -12.21 17.04
CA ASN A 49 18.77 -13.50 16.47
C ASN A 49 17.93 -13.72 15.19
N PHE A 50 18.52 -13.35 14.06
CA PHE A 50 17.87 -13.39 12.75
C PHE A 50 17.69 -14.80 12.20
N ASP A 51 18.50 -15.76 12.65
CA ASP A 51 18.45 -17.15 12.20
C ASP A 51 17.18 -17.87 12.67
N MET A 52 16.56 -17.37 13.74
CA MET A 52 15.28 -17.87 14.26
C MET A 52 14.07 -17.38 13.47
N VAL A 53 14.24 -16.40 12.57
CA VAL A 53 13.15 -15.88 11.74
C VAL A 53 13.08 -16.70 10.45
N PRO A 54 11.99 -17.46 10.21
CA PRO A 54 11.87 -18.26 8.99
C PRO A 54 11.98 -17.40 7.73
N TRP A 55 12.66 -17.92 6.71
CA TRP A 55 12.92 -17.20 5.46
C TRP A 55 11.64 -16.66 4.79
N PHE A 56 10.52 -17.39 4.90
CA PHE A 56 9.25 -16.99 4.28
C PHE A 56 8.65 -15.74 4.94
N VAL A 57 8.98 -15.44 6.21
CA VAL A 57 8.56 -14.22 6.90
C VAL A 57 9.23 -13.00 6.26
N TRP A 58 10.53 -13.10 5.95
CA TRP A 58 11.25 -12.07 5.20
C TRP A 58 10.67 -11.86 3.80
N ALA A 59 10.31 -12.95 3.12
CA ALA A 59 9.66 -12.89 1.81
C ALA A 59 8.29 -12.19 1.88
N ILE A 60 7.47 -12.50 2.90
CA ILE A 60 6.18 -11.83 3.14
C ILE A 60 6.38 -10.34 3.38
N VAL A 61 7.29 -9.97 4.28
CA VAL A 61 7.52 -8.57 4.66
C VAL A 61 8.00 -7.76 3.45
N GLY A 62 9.00 -8.26 2.71
CA GLY A 62 9.51 -7.59 1.52
C GLY A 62 8.45 -7.46 0.42
N THR A 63 7.77 -8.56 0.09
CA THR A 63 6.81 -8.57 -1.02
C THR A 63 5.57 -7.72 -0.69
N TYR A 64 5.05 -7.84 0.54
CA TYR A 64 3.89 -7.08 0.95
C TYR A 64 4.22 -5.60 1.15
N PHE A 65 5.45 -5.25 1.54
CA PHE A 65 5.89 -3.86 1.58
C PHE A 65 5.89 -3.23 0.19
N VAL A 66 6.44 -3.93 -0.80
CA VAL A 66 6.40 -3.48 -2.21
C VAL A 66 4.95 -3.33 -2.67
N ALA A 67 4.14 -4.37 -2.48
CA ALA A 67 2.72 -4.35 -2.86
C ALA A 67 1.98 -3.17 -2.20
N PHE A 68 2.19 -2.93 -0.91
CA PHE A 68 1.58 -1.85 -0.15
C PHE A 68 1.92 -0.47 -0.72
N ASN A 69 3.18 -0.24 -1.13
CA ASN A 69 3.61 1.03 -1.72
C ASN A 69 3.05 1.28 -3.13
N THR A 70 2.59 0.24 -3.85
CA THR A 70 1.94 0.44 -5.16
C THR A 70 0.57 1.14 -5.06
N PHE A 71 -0.15 0.98 -3.96
CA PHE A 71 -1.45 1.62 -3.74
C PHE A 71 -1.38 3.15 -3.65
N PRO A 72 -0.56 3.76 -2.77
CA PRO A 72 -0.42 5.21 -2.72
C PRO A 72 0.20 5.77 -4.00
N VAL A 73 1.08 5.03 -4.69
CA VAL A 73 1.60 5.42 -6.01
C VAL A 73 0.47 5.54 -7.04
N ASN A 74 -0.44 4.56 -7.09
CA ASN A 74 -1.62 4.63 -7.96
C ASN A 74 -2.46 5.89 -7.67
N MET A 75 -2.65 6.21 -6.39
CA MET A 75 -3.33 7.44 -5.97
C MET A 75 -2.61 8.69 -6.46
N ILE A 76 -1.30 8.78 -6.27
CA ILE A 76 -0.51 9.94 -6.73
C ILE A 76 -0.65 10.11 -8.24
N LEU A 77 -0.56 9.04 -9.02
CA LEU A 77 -0.70 9.08 -10.48
C LEU A 77 -2.10 9.55 -10.90
N GLN A 78 -3.15 9.08 -10.20
CA GLN A 78 -4.54 9.48 -10.42
C GLN A 78 -4.76 10.98 -10.16
N TYR A 79 -4.27 11.50 -9.04
CA TYR A 79 -4.42 12.91 -8.71
C TYR A 79 -3.53 13.84 -9.55
N LYS A 80 -2.34 13.39 -9.93
CA LYS A 80 -1.47 14.11 -10.88
C LYS A 80 -1.93 13.96 -12.34
N LYS A 81 -2.92 13.11 -12.63
CA LYS A 81 -3.47 12.86 -13.97
C LYS A 81 -2.40 12.51 -15.00
N ILE A 82 -1.40 11.71 -14.60
CA ILE A 82 -0.25 11.37 -15.46
C ILE A 82 -0.65 10.25 -16.44
N GLY A 83 -0.55 10.50 -17.75
CA GLY A 83 -0.80 9.50 -18.78
C GLY A 83 -2.20 8.87 -18.70
N LYS A 84 -2.27 7.53 -18.62
CA LYS A 84 -3.54 6.78 -18.55
C LYS A 84 -4.34 7.03 -17.26
N TRP A 85 -3.67 7.45 -16.18
CA TRP A 85 -4.29 7.79 -14.90
C TRP A 85 -5.06 9.12 -14.89
N SER A 86 -5.05 9.84 -16.02
CA SER A 86 -5.98 10.96 -16.25
C SER A 86 -7.45 10.51 -16.25
N ASN A 87 -7.71 9.24 -16.58
CA ASN A 87 -9.03 8.62 -16.48
C ASN A 87 -9.19 7.91 -15.13
N TYR A 88 -10.16 8.35 -14.32
CA TYR A 88 -10.47 7.76 -13.02
C TYR A 88 -10.71 6.24 -13.10
N LEU A 89 -11.43 5.77 -14.12
CA LEU A 89 -11.73 4.34 -14.29
C LEU A 89 -10.47 3.49 -14.48
N TYR A 90 -9.39 4.07 -15.00
CA TYR A 90 -8.11 3.39 -15.11
C TYR A 90 -7.45 3.22 -13.73
N GLY A 91 -7.49 4.26 -12.90
CA GLY A 91 -7.02 4.21 -11.51
C GLY A 91 -7.79 3.17 -10.69
N GLU A 92 -9.12 3.15 -10.82
CA GLU A 92 -10.01 2.20 -10.15
C GLU A 92 -9.69 0.75 -10.55
N ARG A 93 -9.60 0.47 -11.86
CA ARG A 93 -9.22 -0.87 -12.36
C ARG A 93 -7.85 -1.30 -11.84
N THR A 94 -6.91 -0.36 -11.75
CA THR A 94 -5.58 -0.63 -11.19
C THR A 94 -5.67 -1.02 -9.72
N TYR A 95 -6.50 -0.36 -8.90
CA TYR A 95 -6.73 -0.78 -7.51
C TYR A 95 -7.29 -2.20 -7.39
N ILE A 96 -8.25 -2.56 -8.24
CA ILE A 96 -8.83 -3.90 -8.26
C ILE A 96 -7.75 -4.95 -8.54
N VAL A 97 -6.92 -4.72 -9.57
CA VAL A 97 -5.83 -5.63 -9.95
C VAL A 97 -4.77 -5.71 -8.85
N LEU A 98 -4.33 -4.56 -8.32
CA LEU A 98 -3.36 -4.52 -7.21
C LEU A 98 -3.87 -5.25 -5.98
N SER A 99 -5.16 -5.08 -5.64
CA SER A 99 -5.81 -5.76 -4.52
C SER A 99 -5.82 -7.27 -4.70
N LEU A 100 -6.20 -7.75 -5.88
CA LEU A 100 -6.22 -9.18 -6.21
C LEU A 100 -4.80 -9.76 -6.10
N VAL A 101 -3.83 -9.16 -6.80
CA VAL A 101 -2.44 -9.65 -6.83
C VAL A 101 -1.82 -9.65 -5.43
N ALA A 102 -1.94 -8.55 -4.68
CA ALA A 102 -1.34 -8.45 -3.34
C ALA A 102 -1.93 -9.50 -2.37
N LYS A 103 -3.25 -9.71 -2.41
CA LYS A 103 -3.91 -10.70 -1.53
C LYS A 103 -3.57 -12.13 -1.94
N THR A 104 -3.55 -12.43 -3.24
CA THR A 104 -3.20 -13.75 -3.74
C THR A 104 -1.76 -14.11 -3.40
N ILE A 105 -0.80 -13.19 -3.61
CA ILE A 105 0.60 -13.42 -3.25
C ILE A 105 0.75 -13.67 -1.74
N LEU A 106 0.13 -12.84 -0.89
CA LEU A 106 0.19 -13.00 0.56
C LEU A 106 -0.40 -14.35 0.99
N ALA A 107 -1.56 -14.72 0.46
CA ALA A 107 -2.23 -15.97 0.81
C ALA A 107 -1.34 -17.19 0.51
N TRP A 108 -0.74 -17.23 -0.68
CA TRP A 108 0.13 -18.36 -1.06
C TRP A 108 1.45 -18.37 -0.29
N LEU A 109 2.08 -17.22 -0.05
CA LEU A 109 3.30 -17.14 0.75
C LEU A 109 3.08 -17.63 2.18
N VAL A 110 1.96 -17.24 2.79
CA VAL A 110 1.61 -17.69 4.16
C VAL A 110 1.28 -19.17 4.17
N LEU A 111 0.45 -19.65 3.24
CA LEU A 111 0.05 -21.06 3.19
C LEU A 111 1.26 -21.97 3.03
N PHE A 112 2.09 -21.75 2.01
CA PHE A 112 3.24 -22.61 1.76
C PHE A 112 4.38 -22.38 2.73
N GLY A 113 4.52 -21.17 3.30
CA GLY A 113 5.52 -20.89 4.32
C GLY A 113 5.20 -21.53 5.67
N ALA A 114 3.95 -21.47 6.11
CA ALA A 114 3.53 -22.04 7.40
C ALA A 114 3.32 -23.56 7.35
N MET A 115 3.05 -24.14 6.17
CA MET A 115 2.85 -25.58 5.98
C MET A 115 4.10 -26.28 5.40
N GLN A 116 5.30 -25.70 5.53
CA GLN A 116 6.53 -26.42 5.19
C GLN A 116 6.71 -27.61 6.16
N PRO A 117 7.06 -28.81 5.67
CA PRO A 117 7.29 -29.98 6.51
C PRO A 117 8.48 -29.82 7.47
#